data_AF-A0A4Q3DQQ2-F1
#
_entry.id   AF-A0A4Q3DQQ2-F1
#
_cell.length_a   1.000
_cell.length_b   1.000
_cell.length_c   1.000
_cell.angle_alpha   90.00
_cell.angle_beta   90.00
_cell.angle_gamma   90.00
#
_symmetry.space_group_name_H-M   'P 1'
#
loop_
_entity.id
_entity.type
_entity.pdbx_description
1 polymer ?
#
loop_
_entity_poly.entity_id
_entity_poly.type
_entity_poly.pdbx_seq_one_letter_code
_entity_poly.pdbx_strand_id
1 'polypeptide(L)'
;MHRLFVAAVLAASIATPALAQSTLSLNDISRLYCEALVAADMSTVQPILTPDLTTTIEGRTGIVWQGYPGTVTACRMVGASGSFDHPEAVLFYMLADGTSGSDRLVLSFIDEQIRINDVAFADGGSLRQSLAAQ
;
A
#
# COMPACT_ATOMS: atom_id res chain seq x y z
N MET A 1 -48.17 26.82 -48.27
CA MET A 1 -47.29 27.66 -47.45
C MET A 1 -46.65 26.76 -46.41
N HIS A 2 -45.36 26.46 -46.57
CA HIS A 2 -44.59 25.56 -45.71
C HIS A 2 -43.80 26.38 -44.70
N ARG A 3 -43.84 25.99 -43.41
CA ARG A 3 -42.68 25.99 -42.50
C ARG A 3 -43.07 25.41 -41.13
N LEU A 4 -42.72 24.14 -40.95
CA LEU A 4 -42.51 23.51 -39.66
C LEU A 4 -41.16 24.00 -39.09
N PHE A 5 -41.13 24.37 -37.80
CA PHE A 5 -39.90 24.43 -37.02
C PHE A 5 -40.17 23.75 -35.68
N VAL A 6 -39.73 22.49 -35.56
CA VAL A 6 -39.62 21.77 -34.30
C VAL A 6 -38.14 21.81 -33.92
N ALA A 7 -37.82 22.54 -32.86
CA ALA A 7 -36.49 22.54 -32.27
C ALA A 7 -36.39 21.35 -31.30
N ALA A 8 -35.67 20.31 -31.70
CA ALA A 8 -35.32 19.19 -30.81
C ALA A 8 -33.98 19.51 -30.13
N VAL A 9 -34.01 19.74 -28.82
CA VAL A 9 -32.83 19.82 -27.97
C VAL A 9 -32.37 18.38 -27.68
N LEU A 10 -31.28 17.94 -28.31
CA LEU A 10 -30.59 16.71 -27.94
C LEU A 10 -29.82 16.95 -26.63
N ALA A 11 -30.26 16.30 -25.55
CA ALA A 11 -29.47 16.17 -24.33
C ALA A 11 -28.29 15.22 -24.59
N ALA A 12 -27.07 15.72 -24.55
CA ALA A 12 -25.86 14.92 -24.64
C ALA A 12 -25.59 14.23 -23.31
N SER A 13 -25.79 12.91 -23.26
CA SER A 13 -25.36 12.06 -22.16
C SER A 13 -23.83 11.99 -22.16
N ILE A 14 -23.17 12.84 -21.39
CA ILE A 14 -21.76 12.65 -21.01
C ILE A 14 -21.72 11.41 -20.12
N ALA A 15 -21.43 10.25 -20.72
CA ALA A 15 -21.01 9.07 -19.99
C ALA A 15 -19.69 9.43 -19.29
N THR A 16 -19.75 9.72 -18.00
CA THR A 16 -18.56 9.73 -17.15
C THR A 16 -17.91 8.35 -17.30
N PRO A 17 -16.61 8.26 -17.63
CA PRO A 17 -15.93 6.99 -17.54
C PRO A 17 -16.04 6.55 -16.08
N ALA A 18 -16.72 5.42 -15.84
CA ALA A 18 -16.56 4.70 -14.59
C ALA A 18 -15.07 4.37 -14.51
N LEU A 19 -14.34 5.10 -13.67
CA LEU A 19 -12.99 4.72 -13.30
C LEU A 19 -13.14 3.32 -12.70
N ALA A 20 -12.74 2.30 -13.45
CA ALA A 20 -12.47 1.00 -12.88
C ALA A 20 -11.37 1.26 -11.84
N GLN A 21 -11.77 1.46 -10.58
CA GLN A 21 -10.85 1.53 -9.47
C GLN A 21 -10.23 0.14 -9.37
N SER A 22 -9.05 -0.02 -9.99
CA SER A 22 -8.25 -1.23 -9.84
C SER A 22 -7.93 -1.36 -8.36
N THR A 23 -8.69 -2.19 -7.65
CA THR A 23 -8.44 -2.52 -6.26
C THR A 23 -7.22 -3.43 -6.22
N LEU A 24 -6.16 -2.97 -5.56
CA LEU A 24 -4.95 -3.78 -5.39
C LEU A 24 -5.28 -5.00 -4.51
N SER A 25 -4.80 -6.17 -4.89
CA SER A 25 -4.91 -7.35 -4.03
C SER A 25 -3.85 -7.32 -2.92
N LEU A 26 -4.03 -8.19 -1.91
CA LEU A 26 -3.03 -8.43 -0.86
C LEU A 26 -1.65 -8.78 -1.44
N ASN A 27 -1.63 -9.61 -2.50
CA ASN A 27 -0.40 -9.99 -3.19
C ASN A 27 0.23 -8.81 -3.92
N ASP A 28 -0.57 -7.94 -4.54
CA ASP A 28 -0.04 -6.76 -5.24
C ASP A 28 0.60 -5.77 -4.27
N ILE A 29 -0.06 -5.49 -3.15
CA ILE A 29 0.48 -4.62 -2.09
C ILE A 29 1.79 -5.19 -1.54
N SER A 30 1.81 -6.49 -1.23
CA SER A 30 3.00 -7.15 -0.70
C SER A 30 4.15 -7.16 -1.69
N ARG A 31 3.85 -7.36 -2.98
CA ARG A 31 4.83 -7.29 -4.06
C ARG A 31 5.42 -5.89 -4.18
N LEU A 32 4.59 -4.86 -4.26
CA LEU A 32 5.04 -3.45 -4.35
C LEU A 32 5.94 -3.07 -3.17
N TYR A 33 5.53 -3.44 -1.96
CA TYR A 33 6.32 -3.20 -0.76
C TYR A 33 7.66 -3.95 -0.78
N CYS A 34 7.67 -5.22 -1.18
CA CYS A 34 8.91 -6.00 -1.30
C CYS A 34 9.85 -5.45 -2.38
N GLU A 35 9.32 -5.04 -3.53
CA GLU A 35 10.09 -4.40 -4.61
C GLU A 35 10.77 -3.12 -4.10
N ALA A 36 10.04 -2.31 -3.33
CA ALA A 36 10.54 -1.09 -2.71
C ALA A 36 11.65 -1.35 -1.68
N LEU A 37 11.47 -2.35 -0.80
CA LEU A 37 12.47 -2.75 0.18
C LEU A 37 13.79 -3.20 -0.48
N VAL A 38 13.69 -4.05 -1.51
CA VAL A 38 14.87 -4.54 -2.26
C VAL A 38 15.56 -3.39 -2.99
N ALA A 39 14.79 -2.46 -3.56
CA ALA A 39 15.32 -1.29 -4.26
C ALA A 39 15.89 -0.23 -3.30
N ALA A 40 15.66 -0.36 -1.99
CA ALA A 40 15.89 0.68 -0.99
C ALA A 40 15.22 2.03 -1.36
N ASP A 41 14.07 1.96 -2.04
CA ASP A 41 13.29 3.11 -2.50
C ASP A 41 11.81 2.95 -2.13
N MET A 42 11.47 3.46 -0.93
CA MET A 42 10.11 3.41 -0.38
C MET A 42 9.18 4.48 -0.93
N SER A 43 9.62 5.33 -1.86
CA SER A 43 8.74 6.32 -2.51
C SER A 43 7.59 5.64 -3.26
N THR A 44 7.83 4.46 -3.83
CA THR A 44 6.86 3.64 -4.55
C THR A 44 5.74 3.09 -3.67
N VAL A 45 5.96 3.03 -2.35
CA VAL A 45 4.98 2.53 -1.37
C VAL A 45 4.04 3.64 -0.89
N GLN A 46 4.44 4.91 -0.98
CA GLN A 46 3.64 6.04 -0.49
C GLN A 46 2.18 6.03 -0.98
N PRO A 47 1.86 5.73 -2.26
CA PRO A 47 0.48 5.74 -2.73
C PRO A 47 -0.43 4.67 -2.11
N ILE A 48 0.17 3.59 -1.58
CA ILE A 48 -0.56 2.44 -1.01
C ILE A 48 -0.57 2.45 0.53
N LEU A 49 -0.02 3.49 1.16
CA LEU A 49 -0.16 3.73 2.59
C LEU A 49 -1.55 4.30 2.90
N THR A 50 -1.99 4.11 4.15
CA THR A 50 -3.12 4.88 4.70
C THR A 50 -2.76 6.36 4.77
N PRO A 51 -3.73 7.29 4.60
CA PRO A 51 -3.47 8.73 4.70
C PRO A 51 -2.80 9.12 6.02
N ASP A 52 -3.24 8.51 7.12
CA ASP A 52 -2.69 8.76 8.46
C ASP A 52 -1.22 8.34 8.58
N LEU A 53 -0.86 7.16 8.05
CA LEU A 53 0.55 6.74 8.02
C LEU A 53 1.37 7.66 7.10
N THR A 54 0.84 8.05 5.93
CA THR A 54 1.49 9.00 5.02
C THR A 54 1.81 10.32 5.71
N THR A 55 0.85 10.91 6.41
CA THR A 55 1.07 12.13 7.19
C THR A 55 2.09 11.92 8.31
N THR A 56 2.09 10.75 8.94
CA THR A 56 3.06 10.43 10.00
C THR A 56 4.49 10.40 9.47
N ILE A 57 4.72 9.86 8.25
CA ILE A 57 6.07 9.75 7.67
C ILE A 57 6.56 11.01 6.95
N GLU A 58 5.66 11.95 6.65
CA GLU A 58 5.98 13.13 5.85
C GLU A 58 7.12 13.95 6.48
N GLY A 59 8.14 14.28 5.69
CA GLY A 59 9.30 15.04 6.13
C GLY A 59 10.29 14.29 7.04
N ARG A 60 10.04 13.03 7.37
CA ARG A 60 10.95 12.21 8.20
C ARG A 60 12.01 11.52 7.36
N THR A 61 13.18 11.33 7.97
CA THR A 61 14.29 10.57 7.38
C THR A 61 14.69 9.42 8.30
N GLY A 62 15.43 8.43 7.78
CA GLY A 62 15.86 7.28 8.59
C GLY A 62 14.72 6.38 9.08
N ILE A 63 13.61 6.33 8.34
CA ILE A 63 12.46 5.48 8.67
C ILE A 63 12.90 4.01 8.60
N VAL A 64 12.64 3.27 9.69
CA VAL A 64 12.88 1.84 9.78
C VAL A 64 11.70 1.13 9.15
N TRP A 65 11.88 0.62 7.94
CA TRP A 65 10.81 -0.04 7.21
C TRP A 65 10.70 -1.53 7.51
N GLN A 66 11.72 -2.15 8.08
CA GLN A 66 11.79 -3.58 8.34
C GLN A 66 12.37 -3.84 9.74
N GLY A 67 12.03 -4.96 10.37
CA GLY A 67 12.45 -5.25 11.74
C GLY A 67 13.94 -5.55 11.90
N TYR A 68 14.53 -6.22 10.90
CA TYR A 68 15.94 -6.62 10.94
C TYR A 68 16.83 -5.64 10.16
N PRO A 69 17.86 -5.03 10.77
CA PRO A 69 18.72 -4.07 10.09
C PRO A 69 19.54 -4.76 9.00
N GLY A 70 19.67 -4.12 7.83
CA GLY A 70 20.51 -4.61 6.74
C GLY A 70 19.90 -4.37 5.36
N THR A 71 20.71 -4.54 4.33
CA THR A 71 20.25 -4.44 2.94
C THR A 71 19.46 -5.69 2.57
N VAL A 72 18.20 -5.51 2.18
CA VAL A 72 17.35 -6.59 1.67
C VAL A 72 17.77 -6.93 0.25
N THR A 73 18.01 -8.21 -0.01
CA THR A 73 18.40 -8.74 -1.34
C THR A 73 17.29 -9.50 -2.03
N ALA A 74 16.30 -9.98 -1.27
CA ALA A 74 15.09 -10.58 -1.79
C ALA A 74 13.95 -10.42 -0.77
N CYS A 75 12.73 -10.25 -1.25
CA CYS A 75 11.53 -10.18 -0.42
C CYS A 75 10.35 -10.81 -1.16
N ARG A 76 9.49 -11.53 -0.45
CA ARG A 76 8.22 -12.05 -0.98
C ARG A 76 7.18 -12.22 0.12
N MET A 77 5.91 -12.19 -0.25
CA MET A 77 4.85 -12.70 0.62
C MET A 77 4.94 -14.22 0.72
N VAL A 78 4.77 -14.74 1.93
CA VAL A 78 4.79 -16.19 2.23
C VAL A 78 3.52 -16.69 2.89
N GLY A 79 2.62 -15.78 3.27
CA GLY A 79 1.34 -16.14 3.86
C GLY A 79 0.48 -14.91 4.13
N ALA A 80 -0.74 -15.17 4.57
CA ALA A 80 -1.67 -14.15 5.05
C ALA A 80 -2.21 -14.55 6.42
N SER A 81 -2.54 -13.56 7.24
CA SER A 81 -3.19 -13.72 8.55
C SER A 81 -4.19 -12.59 8.78
N GLY A 82 -4.65 -12.45 10.02
CA GLY A 82 -5.57 -11.40 10.42
C GLY A 82 -7.03 -11.76 10.19
N SER A 83 -7.87 -10.72 10.11
CA SER A 83 -9.31 -10.83 9.90
C SER A 83 -9.72 -10.21 8.57
N PHE A 84 -11.00 -10.28 8.24
CA PHE A 84 -11.52 -9.58 7.06
C PHE A 84 -11.33 -8.05 7.17
N ASP A 85 -11.57 -7.47 8.34
CA ASP A 85 -11.47 -6.01 8.54
C ASP A 85 -10.02 -5.54 8.71
N HIS A 86 -9.15 -6.42 9.20
CA HIS A 86 -7.73 -6.18 9.42
C HIS A 86 -6.91 -7.33 8.82
N PRO A 87 -6.83 -7.42 7.48
CA PRO A 87 -6.04 -8.45 6.84
C PRO A 87 -4.56 -8.12 7.00
N GLU A 88 -3.75 -9.17 7.00
CA GLU A 88 -2.32 -9.05 7.17
C GLU A 88 -1.57 -9.90 6.13
N ALA A 89 -0.47 -9.37 5.59
CA ALA A 89 0.43 -10.12 4.72
C ALA A 89 1.73 -10.44 5.44
N VAL A 90 2.08 -11.71 5.51
CA VAL A 90 3.35 -12.17 6.08
C VAL A 90 4.42 -12.14 5.00
N LEU A 91 5.46 -11.36 5.23
CA LEU A 91 6.60 -11.21 4.34
C LEU A 91 7.77 -12.05 4.86
N PHE A 92 8.55 -12.59 3.93
CA PHE A 92 9.87 -13.14 4.18
C PHE A 92 10.88 -12.40 3.33
N TYR A 93 12.02 -12.06 3.91
CA TYR A 93 13.09 -11.39 3.19
C TYR A 93 14.47 -11.93 3.58
N MET A 94 15.41 -11.84 2.64
CA MET A 94 16.81 -12.21 2.81
C MET A 94 17.66 -10.94 2.85
N LEU A 95 18.67 -10.94 3.70
CA LEU A 95 19.62 -9.85 3.87
C LEU A 95 20.95 -10.17 3.18
N ALA A 96 21.73 -9.14 2.87
CA ALA A 96 23.00 -9.28 2.17
C ALA A 96 24.07 -10.07 2.96
N ASP A 97 23.94 -10.15 4.29
CA ASP A 97 24.82 -10.95 5.16
C ASP A 97 24.44 -12.43 5.23
N GLY A 98 23.40 -12.85 4.49
CA GLY A 98 22.90 -14.21 4.46
C GLY A 98 21.88 -14.53 5.55
N THR A 99 21.57 -13.59 6.46
CA THR A 99 20.47 -13.74 7.41
C THR A 99 19.12 -13.51 6.72
N SER A 100 18.03 -13.83 7.42
CA SER A 100 16.67 -13.64 6.92
C SER A 100 15.76 -13.12 8.02
N GLY A 101 14.78 -12.31 7.63
CA GLY A 101 13.74 -11.81 8.50
C GLY A 101 12.35 -12.12 7.99
N SER A 102 11.37 -11.87 8.84
CA SER A 102 9.96 -11.90 8.48
C SER A 102 9.28 -10.75 9.19
N ASP A 103 8.47 -10.00 8.46
CA ASP A 103 7.63 -8.93 8.99
C ASP A 103 6.21 -9.13 8.49
N ARG A 104 5.27 -8.34 9.02
CA ARG A 104 3.88 -8.41 8.62
C ARG A 104 3.34 -7.04 8.24
N LEU A 105 2.80 -6.92 7.03
CA LEU A 105 2.04 -5.74 6.65
C LEU A 105 0.69 -5.82 7.34
N VAL A 106 0.37 -4.81 8.15
CA VAL A 106 -0.94 -4.63 8.78
C VAL A 106 -1.75 -3.70 7.89
N LEU A 107 -2.88 -4.17 7.40
CA LEU A 107 -3.63 -3.47 6.37
C LEU A 107 -4.99 -2.99 6.89
N SER A 108 -5.57 -2.03 6.18
CA SER A 108 -6.89 -1.51 6.49
C SER A 108 -7.60 -1.12 5.20
N PHE A 109 -8.92 -1.28 5.18
CA PHE A 109 -9.76 -0.78 4.10
C PHE A 109 -10.07 0.70 4.35
N ILE A 110 -9.62 1.56 3.44
CA ILE A 110 -9.93 3.00 3.41
C ILE A 110 -10.52 3.31 2.04
N ASP A 111 -11.74 3.84 2.01
CA ASP A 111 -12.46 4.14 0.77
C ASP A 111 -12.47 2.95 -0.21
N GLU A 112 -12.84 1.77 0.31
CA GLU A 112 -12.90 0.47 -0.41
C GLU A 112 -11.54 -0.05 -0.94
N GLN A 113 -10.44 0.60 -0.60
CA GLN A 113 -9.09 0.20 -0.99
C GLN A 113 -8.34 -0.35 0.22
N ILE A 114 -7.72 -1.51 0.04
CA ILE A 114 -6.77 -2.04 1.00
C ILE A 114 -5.49 -1.21 0.96
N ARG A 115 -5.01 -0.78 2.13
CA ARG A 115 -3.86 0.09 2.29
C ARG A 115 -2.99 -0.36 3.46
N ILE A 116 -1.70 -0.08 3.38
CA ILE A 116 -0.75 -0.36 4.46
C ILE A 116 -0.99 0.64 5.59
N ASN A 117 -1.44 0.12 6.71
CA ASN A 117 -1.65 0.89 7.93
C ASN A 117 -0.42 0.83 8.83
N ASP A 118 0.26 -0.30 8.93
CA ASP A 118 1.49 -0.46 9.73
C ASP A 118 2.35 -1.61 9.18
N VAL A 119 3.57 -1.74 9.69
CA VAL A 119 4.42 -2.91 9.52
C VAL A 119 4.77 -3.44 10.90
N ALA A 120 4.25 -4.60 11.25
CA ALA A 120 4.61 -5.28 12.49
C ALA A 120 5.89 -6.07 12.28
N PHE A 121 6.90 -5.78 13.11
CA PHE A 121 8.20 -6.41 13.04
C PHE A 121 8.22 -7.71 13.83
N ALA A 122 8.96 -8.72 13.37
CA ALA A 122 9.06 -9.98 14.12
C ALA A 122 9.78 -9.86 15.48
N ASP A 123 10.49 -8.77 15.72
CA ASP A 123 11.13 -8.47 17.02
C ASP A 123 10.14 -7.94 18.08
N GLY A 124 8.87 -7.75 17.71
CA GLY A 124 7.80 -7.29 18.59
C GLY A 124 7.48 -5.79 18.48
N GLY A 125 8.22 -5.03 17.66
CA GLY A 125 7.95 -3.62 17.37
C GLY A 125 7.00 -3.40 16.18
N SER A 126 6.82 -2.13 15.80
CA SER A 126 6.19 -1.77 14.52
C SER A 126 6.75 -0.48 13.94
N LEU A 127 6.53 -0.27 12.64
CA LEU A 127 6.87 0.97 11.94
C LEU A 127 6.28 2.19 12.66
N ARG A 128 4.99 2.14 13.01
CA ARG A 128 4.35 3.24 13.76
C ARG A 128 4.98 3.47 15.13
N GLN A 129 5.34 2.41 15.85
CA GLN A 129 6.03 2.56 17.14
C GLN A 129 7.42 3.19 16.97
N SER A 130 8.18 2.78 15.94
CA SER A 130 9.47 3.39 15.62
C SER A 130 9.34 4.87 15.24
N LEU A 131 8.29 5.23 14.50
CA LEU A 131 7.99 6.63 14.16
C LEU A 131 7.59 7.45 15.40
N ALA A 132 6.80 6.89 16.32
CA ALA A 132 6.40 7.58 17.54
C ALA A 132 7.59 7.87 18.50
N ALA A 133 8.70 7.14 18.35
CA ALA A 133 9.92 7.33 19.16
C ALA A 133 10.92 8.34 18.58
N GLN A 134 10.67 8.86 17.38
CA GLN A 134 11.47 9.92 16.72
C GLN A 134 10.90 11.30 17.01
#